data_AF-A0AA85IUA9-F1
#
_entry.id   AF-A0AA85IUA9-F1
#
_cell.length_a   1.000
_cell.length_b   1.000
_cell.length_c   1.000
_cell.angle_alpha   90.00
_cell.angle_beta   90.00
_cell.angle_gamma   90.00
#
_symmetry.space_group_name_H-M   'P 1'
#
loop_
_entity.id
_entity.type
_entity.pdbx_description
1 polymer ?
#
loop_
_entity_poly.entity_id
_entity_poly.type
_entity_poly.pdbx_seq_one_letter_code
_entity_poly.pdbx_strand_id
1 'polypeptide(L)'
;MHIESEKCFHGSDAQSFHHIFHTLPNKPTSDLSKSLLHTFSRVISSSSSSNYFNNATNNASVSSGIMAYINESTIGIDQVFRGPYGDRRVVYCDWTASGRSLSFIEDFIRAEVLPMYGNTHTTTSLNSLQTTMFRHQAREIIRNSVGASEEDAVIFVGSGCTGAIHKLIHNLHLEKPPVM
;
A
#
# COMPACT_ATOMS: atom_id res chain seq x y z
N MET A 1 -8.97 20.91 31.10
CA MET A 1 -8.12 20.35 32.16
C MET A 1 -6.71 20.29 31.59
N HIS A 2 -5.93 21.34 31.86
CA HIS A 2 -4.52 21.45 31.50
C HIS A 2 -3.71 20.45 32.32
N ILE A 3 -2.87 19.65 31.67
CA ILE A 3 -1.67 19.07 32.29
C ILE A 3 -0.55 19.13 31.24
N GLU A 4 0.39 20.03 31.48
CA GLU A 4 1.74 20.02 30.91
C GLU A 4 2.52 18.81 31.44
N SER A 5 3.33 18.20 30.57
CA SER A 5 4.66 17.72 30.95
C SER A 5 5.52 17.52 29.71
N GLU A 6 6.09 18.62 29.22
CA GLU A 6 7.41 18.55 28.60
C GLU A 6 8.41 17.99 29.63
N LYS A 7 9.01 16.84 29.34
CA LYS A 7 10.47 16.60 29.43
C LYS A 7 10.82 15.12 29.20
N CYS A 8 11.93 14.97 28.47
CA CYS A 8 12.77 13.78 28.32
C CYS A 8 12.38 12.77 27.22
N PHE A 9 12.71 13.12 25.98
CA PHE A 9 13.80 12.43 25.27
C PHE A 9 14.50 13.44 24.35
N HIS A 10 15.79 13.67 24.61
CA HIS A 10 16.64 14.53 23.79
C HIS A 10 16.86 13.87 22.42
N GLY A 11 16.98 14.71 21.39
CA GLY A 11 17.04 14.32 19.99
C GLY A 11 18.05 13.22 19.66
N SER A 12 17.54 12.13 19.08
CA SER A 12 18.20 11.26 18.08
C SER A 12 17.31 10.04 17.75
N ASP A 13 16.47 9.58 18.68
CA ASP A 13 15.73 8.31 18.50
C ASP A 13 14.39 8.41 17.75
N ALA A 14 13.76 9.60 17.70
CA ALA A 14 12.51 9.80 16.96
C ALA A 14 12.69 9.71 15.42
N GLN A 15 13.93 9.90 14.92
CA GLN A 15 14.22 9.80 13.49
C GLN A 15 14.34 8.36 13.00
N SER A 16 14.67 7.39 13.86
CA SER A 16 14.76 5.98 13.46
C SER A 16 13.41 5.33 13.13
N PHE A 17 12.31 5.80 13.74
CA PHE A 17 10.98 5.22 13.53
C PHE A 17 10.21 5.82 12.35
N HIS A 18 10.66 6.97 11.83
CA HIS A 18 10.07 7.60 10.65
C HIS A 18 10.28 6.79 9.36
N HIS A 19 11.16 5.77 9.40
CA HIS A 19 11.62 5.02 8.24
C HIS A 19 10.92 3.68 7.96
N ILE A 20 10.06 3.18 8.85
CA ILE A 20 9.48 1.83 8.72
C ILE A 20 8.50 1.75 7.53
N PHE A 21 7.66 2.76 7.30
CA PHE A 21 6.74 2.75 6.16
C PHE A 21 7.41 3.02 4.81
N HIS A 22 8.59 3.65 4.78
CA HIS A 22 9.31 3.93 3.53
C HIS A 22 10.09 2.73 3.00
N THR A 23 10.22 1.66 3.80
CA THR A 23 10.82 0.39 3.40
C THR A 23 9.73 -0.67 3.26
N LEU A 24 8.97 -0.58 2.16
CA LEU A 24 8.31 -1.76 1.61
C LEU A 24 9.34 -2.90 1.51
N PRO A 25 8.95 -4.18 1.68
CA PRO A 25 9.86 -5.30 1.46
C PRO A 25 10.56 -5.10 0.11
N ASN A 26 11.90 -5.21 0.11
CA ASN A 26 12.70 -4.94 -1.07
C ASN A 26 12.08 -5.65 -2.27
N LYS A 27 11.74 -4.89 -3.31
CA LYS A 27 11.36 -5.42 -4.63
C LYS A 27 12.34 -6.56 -4.95
N PRO A 28 11.89 -7.73 -5.42
CA PRO A 28 12.81 -8.80 -5.80
C PRO A 28 13.88 -8.19 -6.70
N THR A 29 15.12 -8.24 -6.22
CA THR A 29 16.25 -7.63 -6.90
C THR A 29 16.28 -8.20 -8.32
N SER A 30 16.62 -7.34 -9.26
CA SER A 30 16.72 -7.60 -10.71
C SER A 30 17.73 -8.70 -11.10
N ASP A 31 18.09 -9.60 -10.19
CA ASP A 31 19.05 -10.68 -10.40
C ASP A 31 18.48 -11.80 -11.28
N LEU A 32 17.15 -11.87 -11.48
CA LEU A 32 16.57 -12.71 -12.53
C LEU A 32 16.92 -12.21 -13.95
N SER A 33 17.12 -10.89 -14.13
CA SER A 33 17.49 -10.30 -15.43
C SER A 33 18.97 -10.54 -15.78
N LYS A 34 19.85 -10.62 -14.78
CA LYS A 34 21.30 -10.84 -14.99
C LYS A 34 21.61 -12.24 -15.53
N SER A 35 20.81 -13.24 -15.14
CA SER A 35 20.94 -14.62 -15.66
C SER A 35 20.61 -14.70 -17.16
N LEU A 36 19.58 -13.96 -17.62
CA LEU A 36 19.19 -13.93 -19.03
C LEU A 36 20.11 -13.05 -19.90
N LEU A 37 20.64 -11.95 -19.35
CA LEU A 37 21.53 -11.03 -20.08
C LEU A 37 22.93 -11.60 -20.35
N HIS A 38 23.42 -12.55 -19.55
CA HIS A 38 24.71 -13.20 -19.82
C HIS A 38 24.67 -14.12 -21.05
N THR A 39 23.48 -14.61 -21.42
CA THR A 39 23.28 -15.49 -22.58
C THR A 39 23.10 -14.70 -23.89
N PHE A 40 22.64 -13.45 -23.83
CA PHE A 40 22.28 -12.65 -25.02
C PHE A 40 23.27 -11.55 -25.42
N SER A 41 24.30 -11.27 -24.61
CA SER A 41 25.27 -10.18 -24.85
C SER A 41 26.14 -10.35 -26.12
N ARG A 42 26.07 -11.48 -26.83
CA ARG A 42 26.99 -11.77 -27.93
C ARG A 42 26.62 -11.22 -29.31
N VAL A 43 25.49 -10.51 -29.50
CA VAL A 43 24.99 -10.27 -30.87
C VAL A 43 24.74 -8.82 -31.32
N ILE A 44 24.59 -7.79 -30.47
CA ILE A 44 24.22 -6.46 -31.03
C ILE A 44 25.23 -5.38 -30.69
N SER A 45 26.22 -5.26 -31.58
CA SER A 45 26.98 -4.04 -31.79
C SER A 45 26.28 -3.14 -32.81
N SER A 46 26.31 -1.84 -32.55
CA SER A 46 26.12 -0.68 -33.45
C SER A 46 24.73 -0.03 -33.60
N SER A 47 24.72 1.30 -33.34
CA SER A 47 23.95 2.36 -34.03
C SER A 47 22.71 2.99 -33.34
N SER A 48 22.98 3.85 -32.36
CA SER A 48 22.54 5.26 -32.17
C SER A 48 21.12 5.80 -32.51
N SER A 49 20.06 5.00 -32.56
CA SER A 49 18.67 5.54 -32.56
C SER A 49 17.75 4.93 -31.48
N SER A 50 18.34 4.27 -30.48
CA SER A 50 17.65 3.31 -29.60
C SER A 50 17.20 3.87 -28.22
N ASN A 51 17.34 5.18 -27.94
CA ASN A 51 17.10 5.68 -26.58
C ASN A 51 15.61 5.75 -26.19
N TYR A 52 14.69 5.99 -27.14
CA TYR A 52 13.24 5.99 -26.85
C TYR A 52 12.67 4.57 -26.80
N PHE A 53 13.17 3.66 -27.64
CA PHE A 53 12.70 2.27 -27.68
C PHE A 53 13.18 1.47 -26.46
N ASN A 54 14.42 1.70 -25.99
CA ASN A 54 14.97 1.05 -24.80
C ASN A 54 14.27 1.49 -23.50
N ASN A 55 13.84 2.75 -23.40
CA ASN A 55 13.08 3.20 -22.22
C ASN A 55 11.67 2.59 -22.17
N ALA A 56 11.02 2.43 -23.33
CA ALA A 56 9.71 1.77 -23.41
C ALA A 56 9.79 0.27 -23.06
N THR A 57 10.81 -0.44 -23.54
CA THR A 57 11.00 -1.87 -23.22
C THR A 57 11.45 -2.10 -21.77
N ASN A 58 12.26 -1.20 -21.20
CA ASN A 58 12.61 -1.24 -19.77
C ASN A 58 11.42 -0.91 -18.88
N ASN A 59 10.58 0.07 -19.24
CA ASN A 59 9.37 0.36 -18.49
C ASN A 59 8.35 -0.78 -18.62
N ALA A 60 8.18 -1.35 -19.82
CA ALA A 60 7.30 -2.50 -20.03
C ALA A 60 7.76 -3.76 -19.29
N SER A 61 9.07 -4.02 -19.21
CA SER A 61 9.60 -5.16 -18.46
C SER A 61 9.48 -4.97 -16.94
N VAL A 62 9.68 -3.74 -16.45
CA VAL A 62 9.44 -3.37 -15.05
C VAL A 62 7.96 -3.47 -14.69
N SER A 63 7.07 -2.95 -15.54
CA SER A 63 5.61 -3.06 -15.38
C SER A 63 5.15 -4.53 -15.42
N SER A 64 5.74 -5.35 -16.28
CA SER A 64 5.44 -6.79 -16.32
C SER A 64 5.89 -7.49 -15.04
N GLY A 65 7.06 -7.13 -14.51
CA GLY A 65 7.59 -7.68 -13.25
C GLY A 65 6.74 -7.32 -12.03
N ILE A 66 6.26 -6.08 -11.92
CA ILE A 66 5.39 -5.69 -10.79
C ILE A 66 4.02 -6.36 -10.89
N MET A 67 3.46 -6.50 -12.09
CA MET A 67 2.17 -7.18 -12.28
C MET A 67 2.27 -8.66 -11.94
N ALA A 68 3.35 -9.33 -12.34
CA ALA A 68 3.62 -10.72 -11.96
C ALA A 68 3.71 -10.87 -10.42
N TYR A 69 4.44 -9.99 -9.76
CA TYR A 69 4.58 -9.97 -8.30
C TYR A 69 3.23 -9.81 -7.57
N ILE A 70 2.38 -8.88 -8.02
CA ILE A 70 1.04 -8.67 -7.43
C ILE A 70 0.17 -9.93 -7.61
N ASN A 71 0.22 -10.53 -8.80
CA ASN A 71 -0.57 -11.72 -9.11
C ASN A 71 -0.13 -12.93 -8.26
N GLU A 72 1.17 -13.15 -8.13
CA GLU A 72 1.75 -14.22 -7.28
C GLU A 72 1.45 -13.99 -5.78
N SER A 73 1.38 -12.74 -5.36
CA SER A 73 1.07 -12.37 -3.96
C SER A 73 -0.41 -12.46 -3.62
N THR A 74 -1.29 -12.70 -4.60
CA THR A 74 -2.73 -12.77 -4.36
C THR A 74 -3.09 -14.04 -3.59
N ILE A 75 -3.65 -13.87 -2.40
CA ILE A 75 -4.05 -14.99 -1.55
C ILE A 75 -5.21 -15.74 -2.22
N GLY A 76 -5.04 -17.05 -2.38
CA GLY A 76 -6.08 -17.94 -2.89
C GLY A 76 -6.24 -17.94 -4.43
N ILE A 77 -5.23 -17.48 -5.17
CA ILE A 77 -5.27 -17.47 -6.65
C ILE A 77 -5.28 -18.87 -7.27
N ASP A 78 -4.66 -19.85 -6.63
CA ASP A 78 -4.60 -21.24 -7.10
C ASP A 78 -5.54 -22.18 -6.32
N GLN A 79 -6.59 -21.61 -5.74
CA GLN A 79 -7.63 -22.41 -5.10
C GLN A 79 -8.35 -23.28 -6.14
N VAL A 80 -8.55 -24.54 -5.77
CA VAL A 80 -9.19 -25.53 -6.61
C VAL A 80 -10.51 -25.94 -5.97
N PHE A 81 -11.56 -25.90 -6.77
CA PHE A 81 -12.87 -26.42 -6.43
C PHE A 81 -12.98 -27.86 -6.92
N ARG A 82 -13.27 -28.79 -6.02
CA ARG A 82 -13.49 -30.21 -6.35
C ARG A 82 -14.97 -30.42 -6.69
N GLY A 83 -15.26 -30.64 -7.97
CA GLY A 83 -16.62 -30.90 -8.45
C GLY A 83 -16.84 -32.35 -8.90
N PRO A 84 -18.09 -32.73 -9.20
CA PRO A 84 -18.41 -34.05 -9.76
C PRO A 84 -17.76 -34.32 -11.13
N TYR A 85 -17.27 -33.27 -11.80
CA TYR A 85 -16.55 -33.34 -13.08
C TYR A 85 -15.03 -33.16 -12.92
N GLY A 86 -14.51 -33.40 -11.71
CA GLY A 86 -13.11 -33.25 -11.35
C GLY A 86 -12.74 -31.86 -10.82
N ASP A 87 -11.45 -31.68 -10.63
CA ASP A 87 -10.84 -30.51 -10.03
C ASP A 87 -10.82 -29.34 -11.03
N ARG A 88 -11.36 -28.20 -10.64
CA ARG A 88 -11.40 -26.96 -11.46
C ARG A 88 -10.80 -25.80 -10.68
N ARG A 89 -9.96 -25.00 -11.33
CA ARG A 89 -9.40 -23.79 -10.72
C ARG A 89 -10.49 -22.74 -10.51
N VAL A 90 -10.49 -22.11 -9.34
CA VAL A 90 -11.39 -21.00 -9.02
C VAL A 90 -10.86 -19.73 -9.70
N VAL A 91 -11.66 -19.15 -10.58
CA VAL A 91 -11.36 -17.85 -11.21
C VAL A 91 -12.19 -16.78 -10.50
N TYR A 92 -11.52 -15.79 -9.91
CA TYR A 92 -12.19 -14.68 -9.26
C TYR A 92 -12.45 -13.55 -10.25
N CYS A 93 -13.74 -13.23 -10.46
CA CYS A 93 -14.20 -12.25 -11.45
C CYS A 93 -14.85 -11.01 -10.82
N ASP A 94 -14.75 -10.83 -9.50
CA ASP A 94 -15.47 -9.78 -8.75
C ASP A 94 -14.53 -8.70 -8.17
N TRP A 95 -13.42 -8.44 -8.87
CA TRP A 95 -12.40 -7.46 -8.45
C TRP A 95 -12.92 -6.02 -8.33
N THR A 96 -14.02 -5.69 -9.02
CA THR A 96 -14.65 -4.37 -8.96
C THR A 96 -15.44 -4.16 -7.68
N ALA A 97 -16.00 -5.21 -7.09
CA ALA A 97 -16.74 -5.10 -5.84
C ALA A 97 -15.80 -5.15 -4.63
N SER A 98 -14.82 -6.05 -4.64
CA SER A 98 -13.80 -6.14 -3.60
C SER A 98 -12.50 -6.72 -4.13
N GLY A 99 -11.37 -6.15 -3.70
CA GLY A 99 -10.07 -6.75 -3.93
C GLY A 99 -9.87 -8.00 -3.06
N ARG A 100 -9.00 -8.91 -3.51
CA ARG A 100 -8.45 -9.98 -2.67
C ARG A 100 -7.27 -9.47 -1.84
N SER A 101 -7.06 -10.06 -0.67
CA SER A 101 -5.88 -9.81 0.16
C SER A 101 -4.58 -10.22 -0.55
N LEU A 102 -3.51 -9.47 -0.29
CA LEU A 102 -2.17 -9.71 -0.80
C LEU A 102 -1.25 -10.15 0.34
N SER A 103 -0.47 -11.20 0.15
CA SER A 103 0.41 -11.80 1.16
C SER A 103 1.34 -10.77 1.79
N PHE A 104 2.02 -9.94 0.99
CA PHE A 104 2.96 -8.94 1.50
C PHE A 104 2.30 -7.87 2.38
N ILE A 105 1.02 -7.56 2.17
CA ILE A 105 0.28 -6.62 3.04
C ILE A 105 -0.02 -7.30 4.38
N GLU A 106 -0.54 -8.54 4.33
CA GLU A 106 -0.87 -9.29 5.54
C GLU A 106 0.38 -9.61 6.38
N ASP A 107 1.50 -9.92 5.72
CA ASP A 107 2.77 -10.19 6.39
C ASP A 107 3.33 -8.93 7.05
N PHE A 108 3.22 -7.77 6.40
CA PHE A 108 3.58 -6.49 7.01
C PHE A 108 2.71 -6.16 8.23
N ILE A 109 1.38 -6.33 8.12
CA ILE A 109 0.47 -6.14 9.25
C ILE A 109 0.88 -7.08 10.40
N ARG A 110 1.13 -8.36 10.09
CA ARG A 110 1.49 -9.36 11.10
C ARG A 110 2.82 -9.07 11.78
N ALA A 111 3.85 -8.69 11.02
CA ALA A 111 5.21 -8.54 11.51
C ALA A 111 5.48 -7.17 12.15
N GLU A 112 4.91 -6.09 11.59
CA GLU A 112 5.28 -4.72 11.97
C GLU A 112 4.17 -4.01 12.75
N VAL A 113 2.91 -4.21 12.35
CA VAL A 113 1.78 -3.47 12.94
C VAL A 113 1.27 -4.13 14.22
N LEU A 114 0.98 -5.44 14.17
CA LEU A 114 0.36 -6.14 15.29
C LEU A 114 1.22 -6.20 16.56
N PRO A 115 2.56 -6.40 16.52
CA PRO A 115 3.36 -6.48 17.74
C PRO A 115 3.41 -5.18 18.54
N MET A 116 3.33 -4.04 17.86
CA MET A 116 3.36 -2.71 18.46
C MET A 116 1.97 -2.07 18.57
N TYR A 117 0.91 -2.82 18.30
CA TYR A 117 -0.45 -2.30 18.35
C TYR A 117 -0.81 -1.86 19.78
N GLY A 118 -1.28 -0.62 19.90
CA GLY A 118 -1.70 -0.02 21.15
C GLY A 118 -2.86 0.94 20.93
N ASN A 119 -3.74 1.07 21.92
CA ASN A 119 -4.86 1.99 21.84
C ASN A 119 -4.35 3.45 21.78
N THR A 120 -4.70 4.17 20.72
CA THR A 120 -4.22 5.53 20.47
C THR A 120 -4.73 6.58 21.48
N HIS A 121 -5.66 6.21 22.38
CA HIS A 121 -6.19 7.11 23.42
C HIS A 121 -5.31 7.20 24.67
N THR A 122 -4.19 6.46 24.72
CA THR A 122 -3.27 6.47 25.88
C THR A 122 -1.86 6.78 25.41
N THR A 123 -1.44 8.04 25.48
CA THR A 123 -0.13 8.51 24.95
C THR A 123 1.07 8.08 25.81
N THR A 124 0.85 7.39 26.93
CA THR A 124 1.91 7.06 27.89
C THR A 124 2.74 5.84 27.49
N SER A 125 2.25 4.99 26.57
CA SER A 125 2.98 3.77 26.15
C SER A 125 3.50 3.87 24.73
N LEU A 126 4.66 3.24 24.51
CA LEU A 126 5.36 3.21 23.23
C LEU A 126 4.47 2.66 22.10
N ASN A 127 3.68 1.62 22.38
CA ASN A 127 2.77 1.00 21.41
C ASN A 127 1.68 1.96 20.91
N SER A 128 1.13 2.78 21.81
CA SER A 128 0.10 3.77 21.46
C SER A 128 0.65 4.91 20.63
N LEU A 129 1.88 5.35 20.91
CA LEU A 129 2.61 6.32 20.10
C LEU A 129 2.86 5.75 18.70
N GLN A 130 3.36 4.51 18.61
CA GLN A 130 3.64 3.85 17.34
C GLN A 130 2.38 3.71 16.48
N THR A 131 1.27 3.24 17.07
CA THR A 131 0.00 3.12 16.37
C THR A 131 -0.53 4.48 15.87
N THR A 132 -0.29 5.53 16.65
CA THR A 132 -0.60 6.91 16.23
C THR A 132 0.25 7.33 15.03
N MET A 133 1.56 7.05 15.05
CA MET A 133 2.46 7.36 13.94
C MET A 133 2.09 6.63 12.65
N PHE A 134 1.76 5.33 12.73
CA PHE A 134 1.24 4.58 11.57
C PHE A 134 0.00 5.26 10.95
N ARG A 135 -0.91 5.76 11.78
CA ARG A 135 -2.10 6.49 11.32
C ARG A 135 -1.76 7.85 10.70
N HIS A 136 -0.68 8.51 11.11
CA HIS A 136 -0.21 9.75 10.49
C HIS A 136 0.45 9.47 9.13
N GLN A 137 1.36 8.50 9.07
CA GLN A 137 2.03 8.09 7.84
C GLN A 137 1.05 7.59 6.77
N ALA A 138 0.08 6.75 7.17
CA ALA A 138 -0.96 6.29 6.25
C ALA A 138 -1.75 7.45 5.63
N ARG A 139 -2.02 8.52 6.41
CA ARG A 139 -2.72 9.70 5.91
C ARG A 139 -1.89 10.48 4.90
N GLU A 140 -0.60 10.63 5.17
CA GLU A 140 0.32 11.31 4.26
C GLU A 140 0.45 10.55 2.93
N ILE A 141 0.60 9.22 2.98
CA ILE A 141 0.65 8.37 1.79
C ILE A 141 -0.61 8.54 0.95
N ILE A 142 -1.80 8.51 1.58
CA ILE A 142 -3.07 8.69 0.87
C ILE A 142 -3.16 10.09 0.27
N ARG A 143 -2.80 11.14 1.03
CA ARG A 143 -2.79 12.53 0.56
C ARG A 143 -1.94 12.68 -0.71
N ASN A 144 -0.72 12.15 -0.67
CA ASN A 144 0.21 12.20 -1.80
C ASN A 144 -0.30 11.36 -2.99
N SER A 145 -0.93 10.22 -2.73
CA SER A 145 -1.46 9.33 -3.79
C SER A 145 -2.62 9.94 -4.57
N VAL A 146 -3.43 10.80 -3.94
CA VAL A 146 -4.54 11.50 -4.59
C VAL A 146 -4.18 12.91 -5.07
N GLY A 147 -2.94 13.36 -4.85
CA GLY A 147 -2.48 14.71 -5.23
C GLY A 147 -3.11 15.84 -4.42
N ALA A 148 -3.50 15.58 -3.16
CA ALA A 148 -4.11 16.59 -2.29
C ALA A 148 -3.08 17.62 -1.80
N SER A 149 -3.50 18.89 -1.74
CA SER A 149 -2.69 20.04 -1.34
C SER A 149 -2.65 20.21 0.20
N GLU A 150 -2.12 21.34 0.69
CA GLU A 150 -2.18 21.71 2.12
C GLU A 150 -3.55 22.25 2.54
N GLU A 151 -4.36 22.70 1.60
CA GLU A 151 -5.73 23.18 1.85
C GLU A 151 -6.73 22.02 1.97
N ASP A 152 -6.33 20.81 1.57
CA ASP A 152 -7.17 19.63 1.55
C ASP A 152 -7.02 18.79 2.84
N ALA A 153 -8.15 18.32 3.37
CA ALA A 153 -8.18 17.46 4.55
C ALA A 153 -8.46 15.99 4.19
N VAL A 154 -7.60 15.08 4.67
CA VAL A 154 -7.81 13.62 4.53
C VAL A 154 -8.45 13.05 5.79
N ILE A 155 -9.71 12.62 5.66
CA ILE A 155 -10.54 12.11 6.76
C ILE A 155 -10.76 10.60 6.61
N PHE A 156 -10.47 9.83 7.67
CA PHE A 156 -10.76 8.41 7.70
C PHE A 156 -12.21 8.14 8.10
N VAL A 157 -12.94 7.44 7.23
CA VAL A 157 -14.40 7.30 7.32
C VAL A 157 -14.86 5.93 7.80
N GLY A 158 -13.95 4.93 7.83
CA GLY A 158 -14.23 3.58 8.30
C GLY A 158 -14.85 2.70 7.20
N SER A 159 -16.17 2.74 7.05
CA SER A 159 -16.96 1.82 6.20
C SER A 159 -16.90 2.11 4.69
N GLY A 160 -15.76 2.58 4.18
CA GLY A 160 -15.57 2.88 2.78
C GLY A 160 -16.39 4.07 2.26
N CYS A 161 -16.77 4.02 0.98
CA CYS A 161 -17.40 5.14 0.27
C CYS A 161 -18.76 5.55 0.86
N THR A 162 -19.59 4.58 1.25
CA THR A 162 -20.89 4.84 1.89
C THR A 162 -20.72 5.65 3.19
N GLY A 163 -19.75 5.27 4.02
CA GLY A 163 -19.42 6.01 5.24
C GLY A 163 -18.91 7.43 4.96
N ALA A 164 -18.13 7.63 3.89
CA ALA A 164 -17.68 8.95 3.47
C ALA A 164 -18.85 9.85 3.06
N ILE A 165 -19.75 9.37 2.21
CA ILE A 165 -20.91 10.15 1.74
C ILE A 165 -21.81 10.51 2.92
N HIS A 166 -22.08 9.55 3.82
CA HIS A 166 -22.90 9.81 4.99
C HIS A 166 -22.27 10.86 5.91
N LYS A 167 -20.96 10.78 6.17
CA LYS A 167 -20.25 11.81 6.94
C LYS A 167 -20.27 13.16 6.24
N LEU A 168 -20.11 13.21 4.92
CA LEU A 168 -20.14 14.45 4.15
C LEU A 168 -21.50 15.15 4.24
N ILE A 169 -22.59 14.40 3.99
CA ILE A 169 -23.96 14.91 4.10
C ILE A 169 -24.22 15.44 5.51
N HIS A 170 -23.81 14.69 6.53
CA HIS A 170 -24.00 15.07 7.93
C HIS A 170 -23.22 16.34 8.29
N ASN A 171 -21.94 16.46 7.91
CA ASN A 171 -21.12 17.63 8.24
C ASN A 171 -21.52 18.89 7.44
N LEU A 172 -22.09 18.73 6.25
CA LEU A 172 -22.62 19.83 5.45
C LEU A 172 -24.08 20.19 5.80
N HIS A 173 -24.68 19.50 6.77
CA HIS A 173 -26.10 19.64 7.17
C HIS A 173 -27.09 19.53 5.99
N LEU A 174 -26.79 18.69 5.00
CA LEU A 174 -27.63 18.46 3.81
C LEU A 174 -28.71 17.40 4.06
N GLU A 175 -29.36 17.47 5.22
CA GLU A 175 -30.32 16.44 5.68
C GLU A 175 -31.63 16.45 4.91
N LYS A 176 -31.97 17.60 4.29
CA LYS A 176 -33.13 17.71 3.41
C LYS A 176 -32.67 17.53 1.96
N PRO A 177 -33.37 16.70 1.16
CA PRO A 177 -33.09 16.64 -0.26
C PRO A 177 -33.28 18.04 -0.85
N PRO A 178 -32.43 18.45 -1.82
CA PRO A 178 -32.68 19.69 -2.54
C PRO A 178 -34.08 19.57 -3.15
N VAL A 179 -34.97 20.48 -2.76
CA VAL A 179 -36.34 20.55 -3.26
C VAL A 179 -36.33 20.48 -4.79
N MET A 180 -37.11 19.54 -5.33
CA MET A 180 -37.33 19.36 -6.76
C MET A 180 -38.62 20.07 -7.19
#